data_AF-A0A6A5TDY4-F1
#
_entry.id   AF-A0A6A5TDY4-F1
#
_cell.length_a   1.000
_cell.length_b   1.000
_cell.length_c   1.000
_cell.angle_alpha   90.00
_cell.angle_beta   90.00
_cell.angle_gamma   90.00
#
_symmetry.space_group_name_H-M   'P 1'
#
loop_
_entity.id
_entity.type
_entity.pdbx_description
1 polymer ?
#
loop_
_entity_poly.entity_id
_entity_poly.type
_entity_poly.pdbx_seq_one_letter_code
_entity_poly.pdbx_strand_id
1 'polypeptide(L)'
;MSLLFSLPLELRELIYGHVFSSLTVKHGFKPTRTSSNRTALLQTCKQIHHEAWRHLPLNVRFEFRGTEWMLDTLLNVGQSVITRVRFIRVRAFPFPLYQNHRSEFYTTYFFNNALSLLPGLHLDQLIVEDSFHGFGLVDGWRDVVTYFDIESLLMSDAWKELIYITPNTDFIASGYDHRRKRLAQPETWDTLLKKRDGDESGAQVEMWITPFPRNNETTSFPRPWSARPGHEVIENWRLSTPEQELRGEVKITARRGNRATYIQTGISQSKTWKELKNMEGGFRPENWTPYYNDMADAVGWIYGAHGRRMQLANMALAF
;
A
#
# COMPACT_ATOMS: atom_id res chain seq x y z
N MET A 1 6.18 13.33 -44.05
CA MET A 1 5.49 12.33 -43.21
C MET A 1 6.29 12.14 -41.94
N SER A 2 5.64 11.95 -40.78
CA SER A 2 6.36 11.71 -39.52
C SER A 2 7.08 10.35 -39.56
N LEU A 3 8.36 10.32 -39.18
CA LEU A 3 9.20 9.11 -39.08
C LEU A 3 8.61 8.03 -38.14
N LEU A 4 7.71 8.42 -37.24
CA LEU A 4 7.05 7.45 -36.36
C LEU A 4 6.10 6.54 -37.15
N PHE A 5 5.40 7.07 -38.17
CA PHE A 5 4.42 6.29 -38.93
C PHE A 5 5.05 5.39 -40.00
N SER A 6 6.34 5.55 -40.30
CA SER A 6 7.07 4.57 -41.11
C SER A 6 7.42 3.28 -40.35
N LEU A 7 7.28 3.27 -39.02
CA LEU A 7 7.47 2.07 -38.22
C LEU A 7 6.22 1.18 -38.25
N PRO A 8 6.36 -0.16 -38.25
CA PRO A 8 5.26 -1.09 -37.97
C PRO A 8 4.57 -0.80 -36.64
N LEU A 9 3.28 -1.17 -36.52
CA LEU A 9 2.46 -0.90 -35.34
C LEU A 9 3.09 -1.50 -34.08
N GLU A 10 3.64 -2.70 -34.17
CA GLU A 10 4.26 -3.44 -33.07
C GLU A 10 5.42 -2.65 -32.45
N LEU A 11 6.25 -2.02 -33.29
CA LEU A 11 7.34 -1.16 -32.82
C LEU A 11 6.82 0.14 -32.18
N ARG A 12 5.74 0.72 -32.72
CA ARG A 12 5.11 1.89 -32.12
C ARG A 12 4.53 1.58 -30.74
N GLU A 13 3.93 0.41 -30.56
CA GLU A 13 3.39 -0.04 -29.28
C GLU A 13 4.47 -0.26 -28.22
N LEU A 14 5.62 -0.82 -28.60
CA LEU A 14 6.78 -0.91 -27.71
C LEU A 14 7.28 0.47 -27.29
N ILE A 15 7.31 1.43 -28.22
CA ILE A 15 7.66 2.83 -27.91
C ILE A 15 6.64 3.43 -26.92
N TYR A 16 5.34 3.24 -27.13
CA TYR A 16 4.30 3.74 -26.22
C TYR A 16 4.45 3.15 -24.81
N GLY A 17 4.64 1.82 -24.72
CA GLY A 17 4.88 1.15 -23.45
C GLY A 17 6.12 1.72 -22.74
N HIS A 18 7.23 1.87 -23.44
CA HIS A 18 8.46 2.41 -22.87
C HIS A 18 8.29 3.86 -22.39
N VAL A 19 7.68 4.73 -23.21
CA VAL A 19 7.44 6.13 -22.85
C VAL A 19 6.62 6.23 -21.56
N PHE A 20 5.52 5.47 -21.46
CA PHE A 20 4.64 5.53 -20.30
C PHE A 20 5.21 4.81 -19.06
N SER A 21 6.08 3.81 -19.23
CA SER A 21 6.75 3.13 -18.10
C SER A 21 7.61 4.07 -17.24
N SER A 22 8.14 5.13 -17.86
CA SER A 22 8.93 6.16 -17.19
C SER A 22 8.09 7.26 -16.53
N LEU A 23 6.77 7.24 -16.72
CA LEU A 23 5.85 8.23 -16.16
C LEU A 23 5.40 7.78 -14.77
N THR A 24 5.46 8.71 -13.82
CA THR A 24 4.85 8.55 -12.49
C THR A 24 3.79 9.63 -12.31
N VAL A 25 2.55 9.22 -12.06
CA VAL A 25 1.43 10.12 -11.78
C VAL A 25 1.24 10.18 -10.27
N LYS A 26 1.48 11.37 -9.71
CA LYS A 26 1.43 11.60 -8.27
C LYS A 26 0.14 12.31 -7.86
N HIS A 27 -0.58 11.77 -6.88
CA HIS A 27 -1.79 12.38 -6.31
C HIS A 27 -1.66 12.63 -4.81
N GLY A 28 -2.12 13.80 -4.35
CA GLY A 28 -2.03 14.25 -2.95
C GLY A 28 -0.71 14.90 -2.56
N PHE A 29 0.24 15.03 -3.49
CA PHE A 29 1.52 15.71 -3.27
C PHE A 29 1.45 17.18 -3.69
N LYS A 30 2.32 18.02 -3.12
CA LYS A 30 2.47 19.40 -3.62
C LYS A 30 2.87 19.36 -5.10
N PRO A 31 2.38 20.29 -5.93
CA PRO A 31 2.74 20.34 -7.35
C PRO A 31 4.27 20.41 -7.49
N THR A 32 4.88 19.33 -7.96
CA THR A 32 6.30 19.35 -8.34
C THR A 32 6.40 20.07 -9.67
N ARG A 33 7.25 21.10 -9.77
CA ARG A 33 7.45 21.92 -10.98
C ARG A 33 7.94 21.15 -12.23
N THR A 34 8.19 19.85 -12.12
CA THR A 34 8.58 19.00 -13.23
C THR A 34 7.35 18.62 -14.06
N SER A 35 7.02 19.41 -15.08
CA SER A 35 6.02 19.02 -16.08
C SER A 35 6.61 17.94 -16.99
N SER A 36 6.21 16.69 -16.77
CA SER A 36 6.52 15.65 -17.76
C SER A 36 5.55 15.79 -18.93
N ASN A 37 6.05 16.27 -20.08
CA ASN A 37 5.25 16.40 -21.30
C ASN A 37 4.99 15.05 -22.01
N ARG A 38 5.24 13.91 -21.35
CA ARG A 38 5.12 12.58 -21.99
C ARG A 38 3.67 12.26 -22.40
N THR A 39 2.68 12.78 -21.69
CA THR A 39 1.28 12.66 -22.08
C THR A 39 0.90 13.54 -23.28
N ALA A 40 1.74 14.51 -23.66
CA ALA A 40 1.52 15.32 -24.87
C ALA A 40 1.54 14.46 -26.14
N LEU A 41 2.19 13.29 -26.11
CA LEU A 41 2.12 12.30 -27.19
C LEU A 41 0.67 11.97 -27.56
N LEU A 42 -0.21 11.86 -26.56
CA LEU A 42 -1.64 11.56 -26.73
C LEU A 42 -2.42 12.70 -27.40
N GLN A 43 -1.82 13.89 -27.50
CA GLN A 43 -2.42 15.09 -28.10
C GLN A 43 -1.84 15.40 -29.49
N THR A 44 -0.87 14.61 -29.97
CA THR A 44 -0.21 14.87 -31.26
C THR A 44 -1.14 14.68 -32.45
N CYS A 45 -1.87 13.56 -32.51
CA CYS A 45 -2.88 13.29 -33.54
C CYS A 45 -3.83 12.17 -33.09
N LYS A 46 -4.96 12.02 -33.82
CA LYS A 46 -5.96 10.99 -33.53
C LYS A 46 -5.39 9.58 -33.61
N GLN A 47 -4.55 9.26 -34.58
CA GLN A 47 -3.99 7.90 -34.72
C GLN A 47 -3.17 7.51 -33.49
N ILE A 48 -2.21 8.35 -33.10
CA ILE A 48 -1.37 8.12 -31.91
C ILE A 48 -2.23 8.05 -30.65
N HIS A 49 -3.26 8.89 -30.53
CA HIS A 49 -4.19 8.80 -29.41
C HIS A 49 -4.84 7.41 -29.29
N HIS A 50 -5.39 6.89 -30.39
CA HIS A 50 -6.07 5.59 -30.39
C HIS A 50 -5.10 4.42 -30.12
N GLU A 51 -3.90 4.46 -30.71
CA GLU A 51 -2.88 3.42 -30.51
C GLU A 51 -2.31 3.47 -29.08
N ALA A 52 -1.94 4.65 -28.58
CA ALA A 52 -1.17 4.80 -27.35
C ALA A 52 -2.03 4.87 -26.07
N TRP A 53 -3.27 5.34 -26.12
CA TRP A 53 -4.10 5.56 -24.92
C TRP A 53 -4.22 4.32 -24.03
N ARG A 54 -4.36 3.13 -24.63
CA ARG A 54 -4.47 1.87 -23.89
C ARG A 54 -3.20 1.51 -23.11
N HIS A 55 -2.03 1.93 -23.60
CA HIS A 55 -0.74 1.64 -22.97
C HIS A 55 -0.48 2.52 -21.76
N LEU A 56 -1.10 3.69 -21.66
CA LEU A 56 -0.89 4.61 -20.53
C LEU A 56 -1.20 3.95 -19.18
N PRO A 57 -2.44 3.51 -18.87
CA PRO A 57 -2.74 2.92 -17.56
C PRO A 57 -2.00 1.60 -17.28
N LEU A 58 -1.64 0.86 -18.34
CA LEU A 58 -0.90 -0.40 -18.24
C LEU A 58 0.56 -0.23 -17.81
N ASN A 59 1.17 0.92 -18.10
CA ASN A 59 2.61 1.10 -17.90
C ASN A 59 2.95 2.21 -16.90
N VAL A 60 2.04 3.17 -16.68
CA VAL A 60 2.27 4.28 -15.75
C VAL A 60 2.30 3.78 -14.30
N ARG A 61 3.17 4.39 -13.49
CA ARG A 61 3.15 4.19 -12.04
C ARG A 61 2.28 5.25 -11.37
N PHE A 62 1.27 4.83 -10.61
CA PHE A 62 0.52 5.74 -9.75
C PHE A 62 1.16 5.78 -8.37
N GLU A 63 1.37 6.99 -7.86
CA GLU A 63 1.87 7.22 -6.52
C GLU A 63 0.84 8.06 -5.76
N PHE A 64 0.33 7.51 -4.66
CA PHE A 64 -0.68 8.15 -3.84
C PHE A 64 -0.09 8.48 -2.48
N ARG A 65 -0.29 9.72 -2.05
CA ARG A 65 0.16 10.15 -0.72
C ARG A 65 -0.57 9.44 0.42
N GLY A 66 -1.76 8.94 0.16
CA GLY A 66 -2.55 8.20 1.14
C GLY A 66 -3.71 7.45 0.51
N THR A 67 -4.31 6.56 1.29
CA THR A 67 -5.45 5.73 0.89
C THR A 67 -6.63 6.55 0.35
N GLU A 68 -6.98 7.67 1.01
CA GLU A 68 -8.09 8.50 0.54
C GLU A 68 -7.84 9.14 -0.83
N TRP A 69 -6.61 9.57 -1.12
CA TRP A 69 -6.25 10.10 -2.43
C TRP A 69 -6.31 9.01 -3.51
N MET A 70 -5.94 7.78 -3.16
CA MET A 70 -6.11 6.64 -4.06
C MET A 70 -7.59 6.39 -4.36
N LEU A 71 -8.44 6.36 -3.34
CA LEU A 71 -9.87 6.14 -3.50
C LEU A 71 -10.53 7.27 -4.29
N ASP A 72 -10.21 8.54 -3.99
CA ASP A 72 -10.72 9.69 -4.73
C ASP A 72 -10.32 9.63 -6.21
N THR A 73 -9.07 9.30 -6.53
CA THR A 73 -8.64 9.19 -7.92
C THR A 73 -9.27 7.98 -8.62
N LEU A 74 -9.21 6.79 -8.03
CA LEU A 74 -9.56 5.55 -8.71
C LEU A 74 -11.09 5.32 -8.77
N LEU A 75 -11.86 5.75 -7.78
CA LEU A 75 -13.33 5.66 -7.88
C LEU A 75 -13.93 6.65 -8.88
N ASN A 76 -13.18 7.68 -9.28
CA ASN A 76 -13.61 8.68 -10.27
C ASN A 76 -13.24 8.29 -11.72
N VAL A 77 -12.51 7.19 -11.95
CA VAL A 77 -12.21 6.72 -13.31
C VAL A 77 -13.09 5.54 -13.71
N GLY A 78 -13.34 5.42 -15.01
CA GLY A 78 -14.14 4.32 -15.56
C GLY A 78 -13.49 2.95 -15.35
N GLN A 79 -14.32 1.91 -15.29
CA GLN A 79 -13.86 0.53 -15.10
C GLN A 79 -12.82 0.07 -16.13
N SER A 80 -12.92 0.55 -17.37
CA SER A 80 -11.95 0.26 -18.43
C SER A 80 -10.52 0.73 -18.12
N VAL A 81 -10.37 1.72 -17.23
CA VAL A 81 -9.08 2.20 -16.73
C VAL A 81 -8.64 1.35 -15.53
N ILE A 82 -9.53 1.10 -14.56
CA ILE A 82 -9.22 0.31 -13.36
C ILE A 82 -8.66 -1.07 -13.70
N THR A 83 -9.30 -1.76 -14.65
CA THR A 83 -8.83 -3.08 -15.12
C THR A 83 -7.49 -3.02 -15.84
N ARG A 84 -6.95 -1.85 -16.14
CA ARG A 84 -5.65 -1.67 -16.80
C ARG A 84 -4.57 -1.12 -15.88
N VAL A 85 -4.89 -0.71 -14.66
CA VAL A 85 -3.86 -0.24 -13.71
C VAL A 85 -2.99 -1.42 -13.27
N ARG A 86 -1.65 -1.25 -13.32
CA ARG A 86 -0.69 -2.30 -12.96
C ARG A 86 0.26 -1.95 -11.83
N PHE A 87 0.56 -0.66 -11.62
CA PHE A 87 1.61 -0.25 -10.69
C PHE A 87 1.08 0.85 -9.76
N ILE A 88 0.98 0.53 -8.46
CA ILE A 88 0.58 1.48 -7.43
C ILE A 88 1.65 1.53 -6.34
N ARG A 89 2.00 2.75 -5.91
CA ARG A 89 2.71 3.03 -4.67
C ARG A 89 1.82 3.90 -3.78
N VAL A 90 1.64 3.54 -2.52
CA VAL A 90 0.73 4.25 -1.61
C VAL A 90 1.22 4.16 -0.18
N ARG A 91 1.07 5.26 0.58
CA ARG A 91 1.17 5.19 2.03
C ARG A 91 -0.18 4.76 2.61
N ALA A 92 -0.22 3.57 3.20
CA ALA A 92 -1.45 2.90 3.64
C ALA A 92 -1.99 3.49 4.94
N PHE A 93 -2.51 4.72 4.89
CA PHE A 93 -3.23 5.29 6.02
C PHE A 93 -4.57 4.56 6.21
N PRO A 94 -4.93 4.18 7.43
CA PRO A 94 -6.30 3.82 7.75
C PRO A 94 -7.24 4.96 7.37
N PHE A 95 -8.41 4.64 6.83
CA PHE A 95 -9.33 5.65 6.33
C PHE A 95 -10.69 5.59 7.05
N PRO A 96 -11.24 6.74 7.47
CA PRO A 96 -12.55 6.81 8.09
C PRO A 96 -13.67 6.73 7.05
N LEU A 97 -14.75 6.04 7.39
CA LEU A 97 -16.05 6.23 6.74
C LEU A 97 -16.92 7.07 7.66
N TYR A 98 -17.19 8.32 7.24
CA TYR A 98 -17.94 9.27 8.04
C TYR A 98 -19.42 8.85 8.10
N GLN A 99 -19.98 8.80 9.30
CA GLN A 99 -21.42 8.72 9.51
C GLN A 99 -21.88 10.07 10.05
N ASN A 100 -22.27 10.96 9.14
CA ASN A 100 -22.75 12.32 9.41
C ASN A 100 -21.72 13.22 10.13
N HIS A 101 -21.96 14.54 10.06
CA HIS A 101 -21.11 15.61 10.60
C HIS A 101 -21.01 15.66 12.14
N ARG A 102 -21.13 14.52 12.83
CA ARG A 102 -21.03 14.44 14.29
C ARG A 102 -19.58 14.25 14.70
N SER A 103 -19.14 14.93 15.76
CA SER A 103 -17.79 14.84 16.34
C SER A 103 -17.50 13.51 17.05
N GLU A 104 -18.32 12.48 16.83
CA GLU A 104 -18.21 11.17 17.47
C GLU A 104 -17.25 10.25 16.71
N PHE A 105 -16.77 9.20 17.38
CA PHE A 105 -15.81 8.23 16.86
C PHE A 105 -16.25 7.64 15.53
N TYR A 106 -15.36 7.70 14.53
CA TYR A 106 -15.65 7.19 13.18
C TYR A 106 -15.04 5.81 12.99
N THR A 107 -15.84 4.90 12.44
CA THR A 107 -15.37 3.59 12.01
C THR A 107 -14.27 3.77 10.96
N THR A 108 -13.08 3.29 11.28
CA THR A 108 -11.91 3.33 10.41
C THR A 108 -11.68 1.94 9.84
N TYR A 109 -11.12 1.85 8.63
CA TYR A 109 -10.82 0.58 7.98
C TYR A 109 -9.36 0.54 7.51
N PHE A 110 -8.85 -0.68 7.36
CA PHE A 110 -7.49 -0.94 6.90
C PHE A 110 -7.37 -0.74 5.39
N PHE A 111 -6.14 -0.56 4.90
CA PHE A 111 -5.90 -0.29 3.48
C PHE A 111 -6.36 -1.43 2.56
N ASN A 112 -6.28 -2.68 3.02
CA ASN A 112 -6.80 -3.82 2.25
C ASN A 112 -8.31 -3.70 1.95
N ASN A 113 -9.10 -3.08 2.84
CA ASN A 113 -10.52 -2.80 2.58
C ASN A 113 -10.70 -1.82 1.41
N ALA A 114 -9.83 -0.83 1.27
CA ALA A 114 -9.87 0.12 0.15
C ALA A 114 -9.70 -0.59 -1.20
N LEU A 115 -8.83 -1.61 -1.26
CA LEU A 115 -8.67 -2.41 -2.48
C LEU A 115 -9.98 -3.06 -2.89
N SER A 116 -10.78 -3.56 -1.93
CA SER A 116 -12.07 -4.20 -2.23
C SER A 116 -13.13 -3.27 -2.82
N LEU A 117 -12.93 -1.95 -2.82
CA LEU A 117 -13.79 -0.98 -3.51
C LEU A 117 -13.45 -0.81 -5.00
N LEU A 118 -12.38 -1.45 -5.47
CA LEU A 118 -11.86 -1.30 -6.82
C LEU A 118 -11.93 -2.65 -7.56
N PRO A 119 -13.15 -3.13 -7.88
CA PRO A 119 -13.30 -4.40 -8.60
C PRO A 119 -12.63 -4.32 -9.97
N GLY A 120 -12.02 -5.43 -10.37
CA GLY A 120 -11.23 -5.52 -11.59
C GLY A 120 -9.78 -5.06 -11.44
N LEU A 121 -9.38 -4.49 -10.30
CA LEU A 121 -7.99 -4.14 -10.03
C LEU A 121 -7.12 -5.40 -9.98
N HIS A 122 -6.02 -5.41 -10.72
CA HIS A 122 -5.06 -6.52 -10.77
C HIS A 122 -3.67 -5.99 -11.09
N LEU A 123 -3.01 -5.54 -10.04
CA LEU A 123 -1.69 -4.93 -10.06
C LEU A 123 -0.63 -5.99 -10.33
N ASP A 124 0.33 -5.65 -11.18
CA ASP A 124 1.58 -6.40 -11.27
C ASP A 124 2.43 -6.14 -10.02
N GLN A 125 2.40 -4.90 -9.50
CA GLN A 125 3.11 -4.53 -8.29
C GLN A 125 2.32 -3.51 -7.45
N LEU A 126 2.20 -3.80 -6.16
CA LEU A 126 1.68 -2.91 -5.13
C LEU A 126 2.80 -2.60 -4.14
N ILE A 127 3.20 -1.33 -4.05
CA ILE A 127 4.14 -0.85 -3.04
C ILE A 127 3.35 -0.13 -1.95
N VAL A 128 3.45 -0.62 -0.72
CA VAL A 128 2.83 -0.03 0.46
C VAL A 128 3.92 0.54 1.37
N GLU A 129 3.78 1.81 1.72
CA GLU A 129 4.61 2.44 2.74
C GLU A 129 3.87 2.46 4.08
N ASP A 130 4.60 2.08 5.12
CA ASP A 130 4.15 2.17 6.50
C ASP A 130 3.75 3.61 6.83
N SER A 131 2.51 3.76 7.31
CA SER A 131 1.93 5.04 7.70
C SER A 131 2.02 5.33 9.20
N PHE A 132 2.41 4.33 9.99
CA PHE A 132 2.41 4.31 11.45
C PHE A 132 3.77 4.69 12.07
N HIS A 133 4.87 4.36 11.40
CA HIS A 133 6.24 4.57 11.90
C HIS A 133 6.93 5.82 11.33
N GLY A 134 6.17 6.72 10.69
CA GLY A 134 6.71 7.81 9.86
C GLY A 134 6.89 9.20 10.51
N PHE A 135 6.15 9.59 11.55
CA PHE A 135 6.27 10.94 12.16
C PHE A 135 5.71 10.95 13.59
N GLY A 136 6.56 11.10 14.62
CA GLY A 136 6.16 11.57 15.96
C GLY A 136 5.04 10.81 16.71
N LEU A 137 4.61 9.64 16.24
CA LEU A 137 3.57 8.82 16.88
C LEU A 137 4.24 7.93 17.93
N VAL A 138 4.27 8.38 19.19
CA VAL A 138 5.03 7.76 20.29
C VAL A 138 4.22 6.69 21.02
N ASP A 139 3.66 5.70 20.32
CA ASP A 139 2.87 4.68 21.00
C ASP A 139 3.09 3.27 20.44
N GLY A 140 3.34 2.29 21.32
CA GLY A 140 3.69 0.91 20.95
C GLY A 140 2.60 0.18 20.16
N TRP A 141 1.37 0.69 20.17
CA TRP A 141 0.26 0.17 19.36
C TRP A 141 0.57 0.17 17.87
N ARG A 142 1.33 1.16 17.39
CA ARG A 142 1.73 1.27 15.98
C ARG A 142 2.46 0.00 15.49
N ASP A 143 3.22 -0.63 16.37
CA ASP A 143 4.02 -1.81 16.07
C ASP A 143 3.12 -3.01 15.79
N VAL A 144 2.13 -3.22 16.68
CA VAL A 144 1.12 -4.28 16.57
C VAL A 144 0.28 -4.09 15.31
N VAL A 145 -0.07 -2.84 15.01
CA VAL A 145 -0.92 -2.49 13.88
C VAL A 145 -0.22 -2.76 12.55
N THR A 146 1.03 -2.30 12.39
CA THR A 146 1.81 -2.59 11.17
C THR A 146 1.90 -4.10 10.92
N TYR A 147 2.14 -4.91 11.96
CA TYR A 147 2.19 -6.36 11.81
C TYR A 147 0.90 -6.94 11.22
N PHE A 148 -0.26 -6.55 11.76
CA PHE A 148 -1.55 -7.05 11.27
C PHE A 148 -2.01 -6.42 9.95
N ASP A 149 -1.57 -5.21 9.64
CA ASP A 149 -1.82 -4.58 8.33
C ASP A 149 -1.08 -5.36 7.22
N ILE A 150 0.18 -5.74 7.45
CA ILE A 150 0.95 -6.61 6.54
C ILE A 150 0.21 -7.95 6.35
N GLU A 151 -0.19 -8.61 7.43
CA GLU A 151 -0.93 -9.88 7.36
C GLU A 151 -2.25 -9.74 6.58
N SER A 152 -2.99 -8.66 6.82
CA SER A 152 -4.26 -8.37 6.12
C SER A 152 -4.06 -8.12 4.62
N LEU A 153 -2.94 -7.50 4.23
CA LEU A 153 -2.56 -7.28 2.83
C LEU A 153 -2.07 -8.56 2.15
N LEU A 154 -1.35 -9.42 2.86
CA LEU A 154 -0.97 -10.75 2.37
C LEU A 154 -2.21 -11.57 2.01
N MET A 155 -3.27 -11.44 2.79
CA MET A 155 -4.55 -12.12 2.56
C MET A 155 -5.45 -11.42 1.54
N SER A 156 -5.16 -10.18 1.11
CA SER A 156 -6.03 -9.43 0.19
C SER A 156 -5.80 -9.75 -1.29
N ASP A 157 -6.80 -9.54 -2.13
CA ASP A 157 -6.62 -9.55 -3.58
C ASP A 157 -6.11 -8.20 -4.11
N ALA A 158 -6.08 -8.07 -5.43
CA ALA A 158 -5.65 -6.94 -6.25
C ALA A 158 -4.18 -6.90 -6.69
N TRP A 159 -3.30 -7.78 -6.23
CA TRP A 159 -1.85 -7.66 -6.51
C TRP A 159 -1.16 -9.01 -6.78
N LYS A 160 -0.17 -8.98 -7.67
CA LYS A 160 0.74 -10.10 -7.99
C LYS A 160 2.03 -10.08 -7.17
N GLU A 161 2.68 -8.92 -7.07
CA GLU A 161 3.80 -8.67 -6.15
C GLU A 161 3.43 -7.55 -5.17
N LEU A 162 3.61 -7.79 -3.88
CA LEU A 162 3.44 -6.80 -2.81
C LEU A 162 4.82 -6.48 -2.24
N ILE A 163 5.11 -5.19 -2.12
CA ILE A 163 6.29 -4.67 -1.43
C ILE A 163 5.80 -3.79 -0.30
N TYR A 164 6.00 -4.21 0.93
CA TYR A 164 5.72 -3.38 2.10
C TYR A 164 7.02 -2.80 2.65
N ILE A 165 7.08 -1.49 2.86
CA ILE A 165 8.27 -0.77 3.33
C ILE A 165 7.94 -0.14 4.68
N THR A 166 8.69 -0.52 5.71
CA THR A 166 8.63 0.09 7.04
C THR A 166 9.97 0.73 7.38
N PRO A 167 9.99 1.95 7.96
CA PRO A 167 11.22 2.67 8.26
C PRO A 167 12.01 2.07 9.44
N ASN A 168 11.44 1.15 10.21
CA ASN A 168 12.12 0.52 11.35
C ASN A 168 11.67 -0.93 11.60
N THR A 169 12.31 -1.57 12.59
CA THR A 169 12.07 -2.96 12.96
C THR A 169 11.02 -3.14 14.07
N ASP A 170 10.45 -2.06 14.61
CA ASP A 170 9.62 -2.12 15.82
C ASP A 170 8.35 -2.96 15.64
N PHE A 171 7.76 -2.97 14.43
CA PHE A 171 6.58 -3.77 14.10
C PHE A 171 6.68 -5.25 14.48
N ILE A 172 7.90 -5.81 14.54
CA ILE A 172 8.17 -7.17 15.00
C ILE A 172 9.06 -7.22 16.24
N ALA A 173 10.09 -6.38 16.32
CA ALA A 173 11.12 -6.44 17.37
C ALA A 173 10.70 -5.76 18.69
N SER A 174 9.66 -4.92 18.67
CA SER A 174 9.15 -4.28 19.88
C SER A 174 8.59 -5.30 20.87
N GLY A 175 8.81 -5.07 22.16
CA GLY A 175 8.20 -5.84 23.24
C GLY A 175 6.69 -5.64 23.39
N TYR A 176 6.16 -4.56 22.82
CA TYR A 176 4.78 -4.16 23.05
C TYR A 176 3.83 -5.03 22.22
N ASP A 177 3.32 -6.11 22.82
CA ASP A 177 2.25 -6.94 22.27
C ASP A 177 1.28 -7.36 23.37
N HIS A 178 0.27 -6.53 23.64
CA HIS A 178 -0.78 -6.84 24.61
C HIS A 178 -1.60 -8.09 24.24
N ARG A 179 -1.54 -8.55 22.98
CA ARG A 179 -2.32 -9.69 22.48
C ARG A 179 -1.52 -10.98 22.48
N ARG A 180 -0.19 -10.90 22.50
CA ARG A 180 0.74 -12.03 22.30
C ARG A 180 0.37 -12.87 21.07
N LYS A 181 0.14 -12.17 19.95
CA LYS A 181 -0.31 -12.80 18.68
C LYS A 181 0.71 -12.69 17.56
N ARG A 182 1.75 -11.86 17.72
CA ARG A 182 2.82 -11.77 16.73
C ARG A 182 3.67 -13.05 16.76
N LEU A 183 3.95 -13.58 15.59
CA LEU A 183 4.78 -14.77 15.36
C LEU A 183 6.06 -14.39 14.59
N ALA A 184 7.02 -15.31 14.56
CA ALA A 184 8.31 -15.11 13.89
C ALA A 184 8.15 -14.92 12.37
N GLN A 185 8.94 -14.01 11.79
CA GLN A 185 8.87 -13.62 10.38
C GLN A 185 10.22 -13.71 9.67
N PRO A 186 10.26 -14.01 8.35
CA PRO A 186 9.12 -14.11 7.42
C PRO A 186 8.41 -15.46 7.35
N GLU A 187 8.88 -16.49 8.06
CA GLU A 187 8.39 -17.88 7.91
C GLU A 187 6.88 -18.05 8.11
N THR A 188 6.30 -17.37 9.10
CA THR A 188 4.86 -17.45 9.36
C THR A 188 4.07 -16.82 8.21
N TRP A 189 4.48 -15.65 7.74
CA TRP A 189 3.83 -14.98 6.61
C TRP A 189 4.02 -15.73 5.29
N ASP A 190 5.17 -16.36 5.09
CA ASP A 190 5.43 -17.22 3.93
C ASP A 190 4.48 -18.43 3.93
N THR A 191 4.35 -19.11 5.07
CA THR A 191 3.40 -20.22 5.27
C THR A 191 1.95 -19.77 5.06
N LEU A 192 1.59 -18.60 5.59
CA LEU A 192 0.25 -18.01 5.43
C LEU A 192 -0.08 -17.81 3.94
N LEU A 193 0.85 -17.22 3.17
CA LEU A 193 0.66 -16.92 1.75
C LEU A 193 0.58 -18.21 0.93
N LYS A 194 1.44 -19.19 1.22
CA LYS A 194 1.42 -20.52 0.58
C LYS A 194 0.11 -21.26 0.84
N LYS A 195 -0.38 -21.27 2.08
CA LYS A 195 -1.68 -21.87 2.41
C LYS A 195 -2.83 -21.23 1.63
N ARG A 196 -2.75 -19.91 1.39
CA ARG A 196 -3.76 -19.17 0.63
C ARG A 196 -3.74 -19.54 -0.86
N ASP A 197 -2.57 -19.52 -1.48
CA ASP A 197 -2.41 -19.68 -2.93
C ASP A 197 -2.20 -21.16 -3.35
N GLY A 198 -1.98 -22.05 -2.39
CA GLY A 198 -1.62 -23.46 -2.56
C GLY A 198 -0.13 -23.70 -2.27
N ASP A 199 0.20 -24.75 -1.51
CA ASP A 199 1.57 -24.99 -1.03
C ASP A 199 2.59 -25.20 -2.15
N GLU A 200 2.16 -25.80 -3.27
CA GLU A 200 2.99 -26.04 -4.46
C GLU A 200 2.94 -24.90 -5.49
N SER A 201 2.24 -23.80 -5.20
CA SER A 201 2.06 -22.68 -6.13
C SER A 201 3.35 -21.90 -6.41
N GLY A 202 4.35 -21.99 -5.53
CA GLY A 202 5.55 -21.16 -5.57
C GLY A 202 5.33 -19.75 -5.01
N ALA A 203 4.25 -19.52 -4.25
CA ALA A 203 4.10 -18.29 -3.47
C ALA A 203 5.24 -18.15 -2.46
N GLN A 204 5.70 -16.92 -2.23
CA GLN A 204 6.82 -16.67 -1.31
C GLN A 204 6.73 -15.31 -0.62
N VAL A 205 7.22 -15.25 0.63
CA VAL A 205 7.44 -14.01 1.38
C VAL A 205 8.89 -13.93 1.85
N GLU A 206 9.53 -12.81 1.55
CA GLU A 206 10.91 -12.51 1.96
C GLU A 206 10.96 -11.20 2.74
N MET A 207 11.90 -11.11 3.68
CA MET A 207 12.19 -9.91 4.43
C MET A 207 13.64 -9.51 4.25
N TRP A 208 13.84 -8.22 3.99
CA TRP A 208 15.14 -7.61 3.77
C TRP A 208 15.27 -6.40 4.67
N ILE A 209 16.41 -6.24 5.33
CA ILE A 209 16.72 -5.06 6.15
C ILE A 209 17.86 -4.28 5.49
N THR A 210 17.70 -2.96 5.44
CA THR A 210 18.77 -2.01 5.16
C THR A 210 19.14 -1.35 6.48
N PRO A 211 20.22 -1.82 7.17
CA PRO A 211 20.59 -1.30 8.48
C PRO A 211 20.88 0.19 8.44
N PHE A 212 20.57 0.93 9.50
CA PHE A 212 21.06 2.30 9.59
C PHE A 212 22.59 2.31 9.68
N PRO A 213 23.27 3.19 8.93
CA PRO A 213 24.73 3.26 8.98
C PRO A 213 25.18 3.51 10.41
N ARG A 214 26.08 2.66 10.93
CA ARG A 214 26.77 2.94 12.19
C ARG A 214 27.77 4.07 11.94
N ASN A 215 28.05 4.88 12.96
CA ASN A 215 29.03 5.97 12.87
C ASN A 215 30.32 5.44 12.19
N ASN A 216 30.67 6.01 11.03
CA ASN A 216 31.78 5.69 10.11
C ASN A 216 31.47 4.80 8.88
N GLU A 217 30.26 4.28 8.71
CA GLU A 217 29.85 3.60 7.47
C GLU A 217 29.09 4.56 6.53
N THR A 218 29.54 4.68 5.29
CA THR A 218 28.94 5.57 4.29
C THR A 218 27.78 4.93 3.53
N THR A 219 27.69 3.59 3.51
CA THR A 219 26.68 2.85 2.74
C THR A 219 26.29 1.54 3.43
N SER A 220 25.01 1.38 3.73
CA SER A 220 24.40 0.12 4.19
C SER A 220 23.73 -0.60 3.02
N PHE A 221 24.02 -1.89 2.84
CA PHE A 221 23.37 -2.69 1.81
C PHE A 221 22.19 -3.49 2.36
N PRO A 222 21.10 -3.67 1.59
CA PRO A 222 20.02 -4.57 1.96
C PRO A 222 20.53 -6.01 2.13
N ARG A 223 20.08 -6.69 3.19
CA ARG A 223 20.39 -8.11 3.45
C ARG A 223 19.15 -8.87 3.91
N PRO A 224 19.07 -10.20 3.71
CA PRO A 224 17.97 -11.01 4.22
C PRO A 224 17.85 -10.84 5.73
N TRP A 225 16.63 -10.80 6.23
CA TRP A 225 16.34 -10.58 7.63
C TRP A 225 15.20 -11.46 8.11
N SER A 226 15.35 -11.96 9.33
CA SER A 226 14.31 -12.68 10.05
C SER A 226 14.27 -12.18 11.47
N ALA A 227 13.09 -12.18 12.08
CA ALA A 227 12.89 -11.64 13.41
C ALA A 227 11.87 -12.47 14.18
N ARG A 228 12.16 -12.65 15.46
CA ARG A 228 11.22 -13.16 16.47
C ARG A 228 10.38 -12.00 17.02
N PRO A 229 9.16 -12.28 17.49
CA PRO A 229 8.34 -11.25 18.12
C PRO A 229 9.00 -10.76 19.42
N GLY A 230 9.11 -9.45 19.59
CA GLY A 230 9.87 -8.87 20.70
C GLY A 230 9.34 -9.23 22.09
N HIS A 231 8.04 -9.55 22.24
CA HIS A 231 7.49 -10.00 23.51
C HIS A 231 8.09 -11.34 23.97
N GLU A 232 8.35 -12.29 23.05
CA GLU A 232 9.04 -13.54 23.36
C GLU A 232 10.50 -13.30 23.73
N VAL A 233 11.17 -12.35 23.07
CA VAL A 233 12.57 -11.99 23.35
C VAL A 233 12.72 -11.35 24.72
N ILE A 234 11.74 -10.54 25.16
CA ILE A 234 11.74 -9.96 26.51
C ILE A 234 11.54 -11.04 27.57
N GLU A 235 10.65 -11.99 27.34
CA GLU A 235 10.40 -13.11 28.26
C GLU A 235 11.60 -14.07 28.33
N ASN A 236 12.30 -14.25 27.22
CA ASN A 236 13.50 -15.08 27.15
C ASN A 236 14.61 -14.37 26.37
N TRP A 237 15.43 -13.61 27.08
CA TRP A 237 16.54 -12.84 26.53
C TRP A 237 17.56 -13.68 25.72
N ARG A 238 17.61 -15.00 25.94
CA ARG A 238 18.46 -15.93 25.17
C ARG A 238 18.04 -16.04 23.70
N LEU A 239 16.84 -15.57 23.35
CA LEU A 239 16.34 -15.50 21.98
C LEU A 239 16.84 -14.24 21.24
N SER A 240 17.49 -13.29 21.92
CA SER A 240 18.08 -12.10 21.30
C SER A 240 19.34 -12.50 20.54
N THR A 241 19.26 -12.60 19.22
CA THR A 241 20.44 -12.77 18.35
C THR A 241 20.93 -11.40 17.84
N PRO A 242 22.18 -11.28 17.38
CA PRO A 242 22.67 -10.04 16.77
C PRO A 242 21.79 -9.52 15.62
N GLU A 243 21.14 -10.42 14.88
CA GLU A 243 20.21 -10.11 13.81
C GLU A 243 18.89 -9.52 14.32
N GLN A 244 18.42 -9.97 15.49
CA GLN A 244 17.21 -9.46 16.15
C GLN A 244 17.37 -8.00 16.59
N GLU A 245 18.60 -7.60 16.95
CA GLU A 245 18.91 -6.24 17.44
C GLU A 245 19.16 -5.24 16.31
N LEU A 246 19.19 -5.68 15.06
CA LEU A 246 19.38 -4.78 13.92
C LEU A 246 18.26 -3.75 13.83
N ARG A 247 18.66 -2.51 13.54
CA ARG A 247 17.75 -1.38 13.29
C ARG A 247 18.00 -0.86 11.88
N GLY A 248 16.93 -0.57 11.16
CA GLY A 248 16.99 -0.11 9.78
C GLY A 248 15.64 -0.16 9.11
N GLU A 249 15.59 0.29 7.86
CA GLU A 249 14.42 0.14 7.00
C GLU A 249 14.24 -1.34 6.65
N VAL A 250 13.00 -1.84 6.76
CA VAL A 250 12.66 -3.21 6.38
C VAL A 250 11.76 -3.19 5.17
N LYS A 251 12.12 -3.99 4.18
CA LYS A 251 11.35 -4.26 2.99
C LYS A 251 10.85 -5.71 3.03
N ILE A 252 9.54 -5.88 3.07
CA ILE A 252 8.87 -7.17 2.94
C ILE A 252 8.42 -7.32 1.49
N THR A 253 8.84 -8.39 0.82
CA THR A 253 8.45 -8.68 -0.56
C THR A 253 7.66 -9.98 -0.59
N ALA A 254 6.43 -9.92 -1.06
CA ALA A 254 5.55 -11.08 -1.21
C ALA A 254 5.17 -11.25 -2.67
N ARG A 255 5.16 -12.50 -3.15
CA ARG A 255 4.80 -12.86 -4.53
C ARG A 255 3.73 -13.93 -4.52
N ARG A 256 2.68 -13.70 -5.31
CA ARG A 256 1.61 -14.66 -5.54
C ARG A 256 2.13 -15.92 -6.21
N GLY A 257 1.49 -17.03 -5.89
CA GLY A 257 1.75 -18.31 -6.52
C GLY A 257 1.43 -18.31 -8.02
N ASN A 258 2.06 -19.23 -8.75
CA ASN A 258 1.72 -19.49 -10.14
C ASN A 258 0.25 -19.85 -10.28
N ARG A 259 -0.45 -19.19 -11.21
CA ARG A 259 -1.90 -19.34 -11.45
C ARG A 259 -2.80 -18.92 -10.28
N ALA A 260 -2.26 -18.32 -9.22
CA ALA A 260 -3.07 -17.74 -8.17
C ALA A 260 -3.98 -16.64 -8.77
N THR A 261 -5.25 -16.67 -8.40
CA THR A 261 -6.17 -15.58 -8.77
C THR A 261 -5.98 -14.44 -7.77
N TYR A 262 -5.65 -13.26 -8.28
CA TYR A 262 -5.43 -12.05 -7.49
C TYR A 262 -6.23 -10.85 -8.02
N ILE A 263 -7.17 -11.08 -8.94
CA ILE A 263 -8.05 -10.02 -9.43
C ILE A 263 -9.01 -9.65 -8.30
N GLN A 264 -9.14 -8.36 -8.03
CA GLN A 264 -10.08 -7.87 -7.04
C GLN A 264 -11.52 -8.08 -7.49
N THR A 265 -12.29 -8.85 -6.73
CA THR A 265 -13.70 -9.18 -7.00
C THR A 265 -14.67 -8.46 -6.06
N GLY A 266 -14.16 -7.51 -5.27
CA GLY A 266 -14.90 -6.80 -4.25
C GLY A 266 -16.08 -5.95 -4.74
N ILE A 267 -16.60 -5.12 -3.84
CA ILE A 267 -17.90 -4.49 -3.96
C ILE A 267 -17.81 -3.30 -4.95
N SER A 268 -18.36 -3.48 -6.16
CA SER A 268 -18.62 -2.35 -7.05
C SER A 268 -19.80 -1.55 -6.52
N GLN A 269 -19.56 -0.31 -6.09
CA GLN A 269 -20.63 0.60 -5.70
C GLN A 269 -21.04 1.57 -6.82
N SER A 270 -20.28 1.64 -7.93
CA SER A 270 -20.45 2.66 -8.98
C SER A 270 -20.66 4.08 -8.43
N LYS A 271 -20.03 4.36 -7.28
CA LYS A 271 -20.11 5.62 -6.54
C LYS A 271 -18.71 6.18 -6.39
N THR A 272 -18.61 7.48 -6.50
CA THR A 272 -17.41 8.24 -6.19
C THR A 272 -17.10 8.17 -4.70
N TRP A 273 -15.86 8.48 -4.34
CA TRP A 273 -15.46 8.53 -2.93
C TRP A 273 -16.29 9.53 -2.11
N LYS A 274 -16.61 10.68 -2.72
CA LYS A 274 -17.45 11.71 -2.12
C LYS A 274 -18.88 11.21 -1.86
N GLU A 275 -19.46 10.44 -2.77
CA GLU A 275 -20.79 9.87 -2.60
C GLU A 275 -20.82 8.81 -1.50
N LEU A 276 -19.81 7.92 -1.45
CA LEU A 276 -19.71 6.91 -0.39
C LEU A 276 -19.64 7.54 1.00
N LYS A 277 -18.88 8.64 1.15
CA LYS A 277 -18.79 9.39 2.42
C LYS A 277 -20.09 10.09 2.81
N ASN A 278 -20.91 10.47 1.84
CA ASN A 278 -22.16 11.21 2.06
C ASN A 278 -23.39 10.29 2.08
N MET A 279 -23.21 8.96 2.10
CA MET A 279 -24.33 8.03 2.21
C MET A 279 -25.05 8.21 3.55
N GLU A 280 -26.38 8.36 3.48
CA GLU A 280 -27.23 8.40 4.67
C GLU A 280 -27.07 7.10 5.47
N GLY A 281 -26.81 7.22 6.77
CA GLY A 281 -26.48 6.07 7.63
C GLY A 281 -25.01 5.63 7.62
N GLY A 282 -24.18 6.22 6.75
CA GLY A 282 -22.76 5.89 6.60
C GLY A 282 -22.52 4.62 5.79
N PHE A 283 -21.48 4.60 4.95
CA PHE A 283 -21.09 3.38 4.24
C PHE A 283 -20.49 2.38 5.24
N ARG A 284 -21.12 1.21 5.40
CA ARG A 284 -20.72 0.15 6.33
C ARG A 284 -20.89 -1.24 5.69
N PRO A 285 -19.87 -1.76 4.99
CA PRO A 285 -19.93 -3.11 4.45
C PRO A 285 -19.99 -4.15 5.57
N GLU A 286 -20.93 -5.09 5.50
CA GLU A 286 -21.15 -6.11 6.54
C GLU A 286 -19.97 -7.07 6.71
N ASN A 287 -19.20 -7.29 5.64
CA ASN A 287 -18.04 -8.18 5.61
C ASN A 287 -16.72 -7.50 6.00
N TRP A 288 -16.75 -6.19 6.27
CA TRP A 288 -15.56 -5.50 6.73
C TRP A 288 -15.54 -5.54 8.24
N THR A 289 -14.50 -6.14 8.79
CA THR A 289 -14.19 -5.93 10.20
C THR A 289 -13.65 -4.51 10.32
N PRO A 290 -14.30 -3.61 11.08
CA PRO A 290 -13.72 -2.33 11.42
C PRO A 290 -12.30 -2.49 11.94
N TYR A 291 -11.49 -1.47 11.70
CA TYR A 291 -10.16 -1.39 12.28
C TYR A 291 -10.24 -1.73 13.78
N TYR A 292 -9.46 -2.75 14.14
CA TYR A 292 -9.64 -3.55 15.33
C TYR A 292 -9.26 -2.75 16.58
N ASN A 293 -10.23 -2.07 17.20
CA ASN A 293 -10.18 -1.67 18.59
C ASN A 293 -11.62 -1.54 19.12
N ASP A 294 -12.09 -2.63 19.73
CA ASP A 294 -13.17 -2.65 20.73
C ASP A 294 -12.74 -2.02 22.08
N MET A 295 -11.58 -1.36 22.09
CA MET A 295 -11.34 -0.25 22.99
C MET A 295 -11.77 1.00 22.24
N ALA A 296 -12.91 1.56 22.61
CA ALA A 296 -13.52 2.76 22.04
C ALA A 296 -12.60 4.01 21.95
N ASP A 297 -11.30 3.91 22.25
CA ASP A 297 -10.47 5.06 22.60
C ASP A 297 -9.06 5.12 21.98
N ALA A 298 -8.45 4.10 21.37
CA ALA A 298 -7.00 4.24 21.03
C ALA A 298 -6.73 4.94 19.67
N VAL A 299 -7.33 4.45 18.58
CA VAL A 299 -7.25 5.13 17.26
C VAL A 299 -8.22 6.30 17.20
N GLY A 300 -9.29 6.28 18.00
CA GLY A 300 -10.08 7.47 18.33
C GLY A 300 -9.29 8.56 19.09
N TRP A 301 -8.15 8.27 19.70
CA TRP A 301 -7.33 9.31 20.33
C TRP A 301 -6.16 9.79 19.48
N ILE A 302 -5.54 8.90 18.70
CA ILE A 302 -4.53 9.28 17.70
C ILE A 302 -5.20 10.01 16.52
N TYR A 303 -6.38 9.52 16.12
CA TYR A 303 -7.14 9.98 14.95
C TYR A 303 -8.62 10.32 15.24
N GLY A 304 -9.17 10.39 16.45
CA GLY A 304 -10.62 10.71 16.61
C GLY A 304 -10.92 12.20 16.73
N ALA A 305 -10.02 13.01 17.29
CA ALA A 305 -10.18 14.46 17.18
C ALA A 305 -9.92 14.89 15.72
N HIS A 306 -10.95 15.39 15.03
CA HIS A 306 -10.81 15.98 13.69
C HIS A 306 -9.64 16.99 13.64
N GLY A 307 -9.44 17.78 14.71
CA GLY A 307 -8.32 18.71 14.85
C GLY A 307 -6.94 18.03 14.91
N ARG A 308 -6.76 16.99 15.73
CA ARG A 308 -5.48 16.27 15.83
C ARG A 308 -5.17 15.47 14.58
N ARG A 309 -6.20 14.94 13.90
CA ARG A 309 -6.09 14.34 12.55
C ARG A 309 -5.65 15.36 11.53
N MET A 310 -6.33 16.50 11.43
CA MET A 310 -5.95 17.55 10.49
C MET A 310 -4.53 18.03 10.80
N GLN A 311 -4.11 18.07 12.06
CA GLN A 311 -2.77 18.47 12.44
C GLN A 311 -1.72 17.40 12.09
N LEU A 312 -1.94 16.12 12.41
CA LEU A 312 -1.03 15.01 12.06
C LEU A 312 -1.00 14.75 10.56
N ALA A 313 -2.17 14.77 9.91
CA ALA A 313 -2.29 14.75 8.47
C ALA A 313 -1.59 15.98 7.89
N ASN A 314 -1.79 17.21 8.37
CA ASN A 314 -1.05 18.38 7.86
C ASN A 314 0.45 18.29 8.12
N MET A 315 0.91 17.68 9.22
CA MET A 315 2.34 17.47 9.48
C MET A 315 2.94 16.43 8.52
N ALA A 316 2.26 15.30 8.30
CA ALA A 316 2.63 14.32 7.26
C ALA A 316 2.42 14.86 5.82
N LEU A 317 1.49 15.82 5.70
CA LEU A 317 1.03 16.79 4.70
C LEU A 317 2.06 17.81 4.18
N ALA A 318 2.89 18.29 5.10
CA ALA A 318 3.67 19.52 4.93
C ALA A 318 5.06 19.29 4.32
N PHE A 319 5.54 18.04 4.32
CA PHE A 319 6.78 17.63 3.69
C PHE A 319 6.44 16.87 2.41
#